data_AF-A0A6A7FXS2-F1
#
_entry.id   AF-A0A6A7FXS2-F1
#
_cell.length_a   1.000
_cell.length_b   1.000
_cell.length_c   1.000
_cell.angle_alpha   90.00
_cell.angle_beta   90.00
_cell.angle_gamma   90.00
#
_symmetry.space_group_name_H-M   'P 1'
#
loop_
_entity.id
_entity.type
_entity.pdbx_description
1 polymer ?
#
loop_
_entity_poly.entity_id
_entity_poly.type
_entity_poly.pdbx_seq_one_letter_code
_entity_poly.pdbx_strand_id
1 'polypeptide(L)'
;MQKHQVKLLWATSNLFANPRYMLGASTSSDAKVAAYAGSQVKKCMEIAKKLGAENMVFWGGREGYNSLVNTDVKQELDHMAAFFRMVVVYKQKIGFEGQLLIEPKPKEPTRHQYDYDAQTVMSFLSQYELGQHFKLNIEPNHTTLAGHCYEHDVVMASIFGKLGSIDANTGSPDLGWDTDQFPMDIKSAASIMKIIIEQGGLAPGGLNFDAKVRRDSTDLRDLFIGHVAAMDTFARGLKIAAKMVEDGLLKQAVEARYSSWAVGLGAKMAAGEATLEDCEKLIHEEGHPTPESANQEHFEAIVNNYM
;
A
#
# COMPACT_ATOMS: atom_id res chain seq x y z
N MET A 1 23.56 -14.91 -2.51
CA MET A 1 23.69 -13.65 -3.27
C MET A 1 24.77 -13.78 -4.34
N GLN A 2 26.08 -13.77 -4.01
CA GLN A 2 27.17 -13.82 -5.02
C GLN A 2 27.08 -14.99 -6.03
N LYS A 3 26.87 -16.23 -5.55
CA LYS A 3 26.81 -17.43 -6.43
C LYS A 3 25.63 -17.43 -7.41
N HIS A 4 24.48 -16.92 -6.98
CA HIS A 4 23.21 -17.05 -7.71
C HIS A 4 22.68 -15.71 -8.25
N GLN A 5 23.43 -14.63 -8.07
CA GLN A 5 23.09 -13.26 -8.49
C GLN A 5 21.74 -12.75 -7.96
N VAL A 6 21.20 -13.38 -6.92
CA VAL A 6 20.00 -12.92 -6.21
C VAL A 6 20.33 -11.70 -5.34
N LYS A 7 19.45 -10.71 -5.37
CA LYS A 7 19.49 -9.48 -4.57
C LYS A 7 18.45 -9.54 -3.44
N LEU A 8 18.59 -8.66 -2.47
CA LEU A 8 17.68 -8.56 -1.34
C LEU A 8 16.72 -7.39 -1.61
N LEU A 9 15.45 -7.69 -1.90
CA LEU A 9 14.44 -6.65 -2.14
C LEU A 9 14.27 -5.79 -0.89
N TRP A 10 14.06 -6.44 0.26
CA TRP A 10 13.98 -5.77 1.54
C TRP A 10 14.33 -6.67 2.71
N ALA A 11 14.55 -6.06 3.87
CA ALA A 11 14.64 -6.73 5.16
C ALA A 11 13.60 -6.16 6.13
N THR A 12 13.24 -6.93 7.15
CA THR A 12 12.33 -6.50 8.23
C THR A 12 12.73 -7.13 9.56
N SER A 13 12.16 -6.65 10.67
CA SER A 13 12.32 -7.26 11.99
C SER A 13 11.00 -7.89 12.42
N ASN A 14 11.01 -9.19 12.76
CA ASN A 14 9.86 -9.81 13.41
C ASN A 14 9.75 -9.32 14.87
N LEU A 15 8.91 -8.31 15.06
CA LEU A 15 8.62 -7.68 16.35
C LEU A 15 7.22 -8.06 16.86
N PHE A 16 6.71 -9.23 16.49
CA PHE A 16 5.31 -9.61 16.75
C PHE A 16 5.10 -11.05 17.24
N ALA A 17 6.02 -11.97 16.92
CA ALA A 17 5.86 -13.39 17.26
C ALA A 17 6.24 -13.71 18.71
N ASN A 18 7.27 -13.06 19.25
CA ASN A 18 7.73 -13.36 20.61
C ASN A 18 6.75 -12.80 21.66
N PRO A 19 6.46 -13.52 22.76
CA PRO A 19 5.55 -13.05 23.82
C PRO A 19 5.89 -11.67 24.39
N ARG A 20 7.15 -11.22 24.34
CA ARG A 20 7.52 -9.89 24.82
C ARG A 20 6.81 -8.74 24.08
N TYR A 21 6.37 -8.97 22.84
CA TYR A 21 5.66 -7.97 22.03
C TYR A 21 4.15 -8.06 22.12
N MET A 22 3.60 -8.86 23.05
CA MET A 22 2.15 -9.05 23.15
C MET A 22 1.37 -7.75 23.42
N LEU A 23 2.05 -6.70 23.91
CA LEU A 23 1.50 -5.37 24.15
C LEU A 23 2.08 -4.30 23.20
N GLY A 24 2.56 -4.69 22.02
CA GLY A 24 3.23 -3.78 21.08
C GLY A 24 4.75 -3.82 21.17
N ALA A 25 5.40 -3.22 20.17
CA ALA A 25 6.86 -3.10 20.11
C ALA A 25 7.26 -1.64 20.33
N SER A 26 7.15 -0.78 19.33
CA SER A 26 7.32 0.66 19.48
C SER A 26 6.16 1.31 20.24
N THR A 27 4.97 0.71 20.17
CA THR A 27 3.78 1.18 20.91
C THR A 27 3.64 0.53 22.28
N SER A 28 4.66 -0.22 22.73
CA SER A 28 4.57 -0.91 24.02
C SER A 28 4.41 0.04 25.21
N SER A 29 3.57 -0.35 26.16
CA SER A 29 3.46 0.30 27.46
C SER A 29 4.69 0.12 28.35
N ASP A 30 5.61 -0.80 28.02
CA ASP A 30 6.90 -0.98 28.69
C ASP A 30 8.06 -0.48 27.80
N ALA A 31 8.72 0.60 28.23
CA ALA A 31 9.87 1.17 27.53
C ALA A 31 11.03 0.18 27.32
N LYS A 32 11.17 -0.87 28.16
CA LYS A 32 12.18 -1.92 27.97
C LYS A 32 11.86 -2.79 26.76
N VAL A 33 10.59 -3.03 26.46
CA VAL A 33 10.15 -3.75 25.25
C VAL A 33 10.44 -2.89 24.02
N ALA A 34 10.12 -1.60 24.05
CA ALA A 34 10.46 -0.67 22.96
C ALA A 34 11.97 -0.57 22.72
N ALA A 35 12.77 -0.51 23.80
CA ALA A 35 14.23 -0.52 23.70
C ALA A 35 14.77 -1.83 23.09
N TYR A 36 14.19 -2.98 23.44
CA TYR A 36 14.55 -4.27 22.85
C TYR A 36 14.19 -4.33 21.36
N ALA A 37 13.00 -3.85 20.99
CA ALA A 37 12.60 -3.71 19.59
C ALA A 37 13.58 -2.83 18.81
N GLY A 38 13.98 -1.69 19.39
CA GLY A 38 14.99 -0.80 18.82
C GLY A 38 16.34 -1.49 18.60
N SER A 39 16.80 -2.30 19.55
CA SER A 39 18.01 -3.12 19.40
C SER A 39 17.91 -4.11 18.23
N GLN A 40 16.76 -4.75 18.03
CA GLN A 40 16.55 -5.67 16.91
C GLN A 40 16.50 -4.95 15.57
N VAL A 41 15.76 -3.83 15.47
CA VAL A 41 15.70 -3.01 14.26
C VAL A 41 17.08 -2.49 13.90
N LYS A 42 17.83 -1.97 14.88
CA LYS A 42 19.23 -1.57 14.72
C LYS A 42 20.07 -2.68 14.11
N LYS A 43 19.96 -3.91 14.62
CA LYS A 43 20.72 -5.05 14.10
C LYS A 43 20.25 -5.46 12.69
N CYS A 44 18.96 -5.43 12.43
CA CYS A 44 18.40 -5.75 11.12
C CYS A 44 18.87 -4.75 10.06
N MET A 45 18.88 -3.45 10.36
CA MET A 45 19.40 -2.42 9.45
C MET A 45 20.89 -2.61 9.11
N GLU A 46 21.72 -3.04 10.07
CA GLU A 46 23.12 -3.39 9.79
C GLU A 46 23.23 -4.58 8.83
N ILE A 47 22.35 -5.58 8.98
CA ILE A 47 22.29 -6.76 8.09
C ILE A 47 21.77 -6.36 6.71
N ALA A 48 20.70 -5.57 6.66
CA ALA A 48 20.11 -5.04 5.43
C ALA A 48 21.17 -4.27 4.62
N LYS A 49 21.92 -3.37 5.26
CA LYS A 49 23.05 -2.69 4.64
C LYS A 49 24.11 -3.67 4.15
N LYS A 50 24.54 -4.61 4.99
CA LYS A 50 25.58 -5.60 4.62
C LYS A 50 25.18 -6.45 3.41
N LEU A 51 23.90 -6.76 3.28
CA LEU A 51 23.36 -7.57 2.19
C LEU A 51 22.92 -6.73 0.98
N GLY A 52 22.98 -5.40 1.07
CA GLY A 52 22.56 -4.51 -0.01
C GLY A 52 21.05 -4.55 -0.26
N ALA A 53 20.25 -4.52 0.81
CA ALA A 53 18.80 -4.43 0.69
C ALA A 53 18.38 -3.14 -0.03
N GLU A 54 17.46 -3.24 -0.98
CA GLU A 54 16.94 -2.06 -1.69
C GLU A 54 15.92 -1.28 -0.86
N ASN A 55 15.23 -1.97 0.07
CA ASN A 55 14.27 -1.36 0.99
C ASN A 55 14.37 -1.97 2.41
N MET A 56 13.70 -1.34 3.38
CA MET A 56 13.50 -1.84 4.75
C MET A 56 12.03 -1.66 5.12
N VAL A 57 11.34 -2.75 5.45
CA VAL A 57 9.90 -2.78 5.73
C VAL A 57 9.63 -2.72 7.23
N PHE A 58 8.56 -2.03 7.60
CA PHE A 58 7.99 -1.97 8.94
C PHE A 58 6.50 -2.34 8.85
N TRP A 59 6.18 -3.57 9.22
CA TRP A 59 4.81 -4.02 9.39
C TRP A 59 4.44 -4.01 10.88
N GLY A 60 3.39 -3.28 11.24
CA GLY A 60 2.97 -3.02 12.61
C GLY A 60 2.27 -4.19 13.32
N GLY A 61 2.73 -5.43 13.18
CA GLY A 61 1.97 -6.62 13.60
C GLY A 61 1.50 -6.69 15.07
N ARG A 62 2.01 -5.83 15.97
CA ARG A 62 1.48 -5.61 17.34
C ARG A 62 1.26 -4.12 17.67
N GLU A 63 1.49 -3.23 16.72
CA GLU A 63 1.43 -1.78 16.88
C GLU A 63 -0.02 -1.33 16.72
N GLY A 64 -0.77 -1.48 17.80
CA GLY A 64 -2.21 -1.29 17.84
C GLY A 64 -2.76 -1.75 19.17
N TYR A 65 -4.08 -1.88 19.26
CA TYR A 65 -4.73 -2.22 20.52
C TYR A 65 -5.73 -3.37 20.41
N ASN A 66 -6.00 -3.99 21.55
CA ASN A 66 -7.09 -4.95 21.72
C ASN A 66 -8.32 -4.32 22.41
N SER A 67 -8.11 -3.28 23.23
CA SER A 67 -9.16 -2.53 23.92
C SER A 67 -8.77 -1.07 24.06
N LEU A 68 -9.70 -0.15 23.80
CA LEU A 68 -9.46 1.28 24.03
C LEU A 68 -9.47 1.64 25.53
N VAL A 69 -10.07 0.80 26.38
CA VAL A 69 -10.20 1.11 27.82
C VAL A 69 -8.84 1.17 28.54
N ASN A 70 -7.83 0.48 28.02
CA ASN A 70 -6.48 0.42 28.59
C ASN A 70 -5.40 0.96 27.64
N THR A 71 -5.78 1.74 26.63
CA THR A 71 -4.85 2.23 25.59
C THR A 71 -4.90 3.75 25.53
N ASP A 72 -3.75 4.39 25.76
CA ASP A 72 -3.57 5.80 25.39
C ASP A 72 -3.08 5.86 23.94
N VAL A 73 -4.04 5.96 23.01
CA VAL A 73 -3.77 5.95 21.56
C VAL A 73 -2.83 7.08 21.15
N LYS A 74 -2.97 8.27 21.73
CA LYS A 74 -2.13 9.40 21.34
C LYS A 74 -0.68 9.16 21.77
N GLN A 75 -0.49 8.68 22.99
CA GLN A 75 0.84 8.36 23.50
C GLN A 75 1.50 7.24 22.70
N GLU A 76 0.77 6.17 22.34
CA GLU A 76 1.32 5.10 21.51
C GLU A 76 1.72 5.56 20.10
N LEU A 77 0.91 6.42 19.46
CA LEU A 77 1.27 7.03 18.17
C LEU A 77 2.49 7.96 18.28
N ASP A 78 2.63 8.70 19.39
CA ASP A 78 3.81 9.53 19.66
C ASP A 78 5.07 8.68 19.82
N HIS A 79 4.96 7.54 20.52
CA HIS A 79 6.06 6.59 20.70
C HIS A 79 6.48 5.98 19.36
N MET A 80 5.53 5.52 18.54
CA MET A 80 5.80 4.98 17.21
C MET A 80 6.50 6.01 16.31
N ALA A 81 6.04 7.27 16.33
CA ALA A 81 6.68 8.35 15.58
C ALA A 81 8.11 8.62 16.08
N ALA A 82 8.33 8.67 17.39
CA ALA A 82 9.65 8.82 17.98
C ALA A 82 10.59 7.64 17.61
N PHE A 83 10.04 6.42 17.57
CA PHE A 83 10.76 5.24 17.14
C PHE A 83 11.20 5.33 15.68
N PHE A 84 10.31 5.73 14.77
CA PHE A 84 10.66 5.94 13.37
C PHE A 84 11.69 7.07 13.16
N ARG A 85 11.66 8.14 13.98
CA ARG A 85 12.74 9.14 13.96
C ARG A 85 14.10 8.52 14.32
N MET A 86 14.15 7.63 15.32
CA MET A 86 15.38 6.89 15.64
C MET A 86 15.85 6.01 14.48
N VAL A 87 14.93 5.35 13.77
CA VAL A 87 15.24 4.57 12.56
C VAL A 87 15.86 5.45 11.48
N VAL A 88 15.26 6.61 11.18
CA VAL A 88 15.77 7.56 10.17
C VAL A 88 17.16 8.07 10.54
N VAL A 89 17.38 8.48 11.79
CA VAL A 89 18.70 8.91 12.28
C VAL A 89 19.72 7.78 12.14
N TYR A 90 19.35 6.55 12.48
CA TYR A 90 20.26 5.42 12.39
C TYR A 90 20.56 5.04 10.94
N LYS A 91 19.57 5.07 10.04
CA LYS A 91 19.74 4.90 8.58
C LYS A 91 20.84 5.82 8.05
N GLN A 92 20.76 7.10 8.39
CA GLN A 92 21.75 8.11 8.00
C GLN A 92 23.12 7.81 8.62
N LYS A 93 23.16 7.53 9.93
CA LYS A 93 24.40 7.23 10.67
C LYS A 93 25.18 6.08 10.05
N ILE A 94 24.50 5.01 9.64
CA ILE A 94 25.16 3.86 9.02
C ILE A 94 25.30 4.00 7.52
N GLY A 95 24.79 5.05 6.87
CA GLY A 95 24.79 5.17 5.41
C GLY A 95 24.04 4.02 4.72
N PHE A 96 22.84 3.68 5.20
CA PHE A 96 21.94 2.78 4.49
C PHE A 96 21.10 3.61 3.51
N GLU A 97 21.15 3.27 2.22
CA GLU A 97 20.50 4.06 1.17
C GLU A 97 19.06 3.60 0.87
N GLY A 98 18.73 2.34 1.14
CA GLY A 98 17.44 1.74 0.78
C GLY A 98 16.21 2.48 1.33
N GLN A 99 15.08 2.38 0.62
CA GLN A 99 13.83 3.07 0.96
C GLN A 99 13.20 2.46 2.21
N LEU A 100 12.70 3.29 3.15
CA LEU A 100 11.91 2.80 4.27
C LEU A 100 10.45 2.65 3.85
N LEU A 101 9.82 1.54 4.21
CA LEU A 101 8.45 1.21 3.82
C LEU A 101 7.62 0.90 5.05
N ILE A 102 6.43 1.50 5.16
CA ILE A 102 5.40 1.06 6.12
C ILE A 102 4.40 0.21 5.36
N GLU A 103 4.00 -0.91 5.95
CA GLU A 103 3.05 -1.85 5.37
C GLU A 103 1.71 -1.78 6.09
N PRO A 104 0.69 -1.13 5.49
CA PRO A 104 -0.59 -0.95 6.15
C PRO A 104 -1.30 -2.30 6.36
N LYS A 105 -1.95 -2.44 7.52
CA LYS A 105 -2.89 -3.52 7.82
C LYS A 105 -3.94 -3.01 8.82
N PRO A 106 -5.24 -3.32 8.67
CA PRO A 106 -6.29 -2.76 9.53
C PRO A 106 -6.39 -3.39 10.92
N LYS A 107 -6.08 -4.68 11.02
CA LYS A 107 -6.32 -5.56 12.17
C LYS A 107 -5.65 -6.91 11.93
N GLU A 108 -5.75 -7.78 12.92
CA GLU A 108 -5.16 -9.12 12.95
C GLU A 108 -3.63 -9.09 12.99
N PRO A 109 -3.01 -9.41 14.14
CA PRO A 109 -3.60 -10.05 15.32
C PRO A 109 -4.18 -9.07 16.36
N THR A 110 -4.05 -7.76 16.18
CA THR A 110 -4.70 -6.75 17.04
C THR A 110 -6.17 -6.59 16.66
N ARG A 111 -6.99 -6.04 17.57
CA ARG A 111 -8.36 -5.65 17.22
C ARG A 111 -8.37 -4.48 16.22
N HIS A 112 -7.43 -3.55 16.39
CA HIS A 112 -7.17 -2.43 15.50
C HIS A 112 -5.66 -2.20 15.46
N GLN A 113 -5.10 -2.12 14.26
CA GLN A 113 -3.71 -1.74 14.04
C GLN A 113 -3.66 -0.29 13.56
N TYR A 114 -2.64 0.47 13.99
CA TYR A 114 -2.61 1.92 13.78
C TYR A 114 -2.36 2.32 12.33
N ASP A 115 -1.52 1.57 11.63
CA ASP A 115 -1.23 1.66 10.21
C ASP A 115 -2.36 1.03 9.38
N TYR A 116 -3.60 1.51 9.54
CA TYR A 116 -4.82 0.82 9.11
C TYR A 116 -4.95 0.60 7.59
N ASP A 117 -4.71 1.64 6.80
CA ASP A 117 -4.75 1.64 5.33
C ASP A 117 -3.77 2.70 4.77
N ALA A 118 -3.67 2.83 3.44
CA ALA A 118 -2.70 3.75 2.83
C ALA A 118 -2.91 5.21 3.28
N GLN A 119 -4.15 5.67 3.34
CA GLN A 119 -4.47 7.05 3.68
C GLN A 119 -4.20 7.35 5.17
N THR A 120 -4.50 6.41 6.06
CA THR A 120 -4.21 6.50 7.49
C THR A 120 -2.71 6.60 7.74
N VAL A 121 -1.91 5.77 7.06
CA VAL A 121 -0.44 5.83 7.17
C VAL A 121 0.09 7.14 6.59
N MET A 122 -0.42 7.60 5.45
CA MET A 122 -0.01 8.90 4.88
C MET A 122 -0.35 10.07 5.81
N SER A 123 -1.51 10.03 6.48
CA SER A 123 -1.90 11.02 7.48
C SER A 123 -0.95 11.01 8.68
N PHE A 124 -0.62 9.83 9.23
CA PHE A 124 0.36 9.68 10.30
C PHE A 124 1.74 10.23 9.89
N LEU A 125 2.22 9.87 8.70
CA LEU A 125 3.50 10.33 8.18
C LEU A 125 3.53 11.85 7.96
N SER A 126 2.41 12.45 7.54
CA SER A 126 2.27 13.90 7.40
C SER A 126 2.29 14.59 8.77
N GLN A 127 1.44 14.14 9.70
CA GLN A 127 1.31 14.68 11.05
C GLN A 127 2.63 14.70 11.83
N TYR A 128 3.47 13.69 11.63
CA TYR A 128 4.75 13.57 12.32
C TYR A 128 5.97 13.95 11.47
N GLU A 129 5.77 14.53 10.28
CA GLU A 129 6.83 15.02 9.38
C GLU A 129 7.81 13.91 8.93
N LEU A 130 7.32 12.68 8.80
CA LEU A 130 8.10 11.51 8.37
C LEU A 130 7.94 11.20 6.87
N GLY A 131 7.03 11.89 6.18
CA GLY A 131 6.64 11.58 4.80
C GLY A 131 7.77 11.64 3.77
N GLN A 132 8.86 12.35 4.02
CA GLN A 132 10.03 12.39 3.09
C GLN A 132 10.92 11.15 3.21
N HIS A 133 10.77 10.36 4.28
CA HIS A 133 11.63 9.20 4.55
C HIS A 133 10.95 7.87 4.22
N PHE A 134 9.63 7.84 4.21
CA PHE A 134 8.84 6.63 4.06
C PHE A 134 7.98 6.64 2.79
N LYS A 135 7.87 5.45 2.21
CA LYS A 135 6.86 5.06 1.22
C LYS A 135 6.04 3.89 1.79
N LEU A 136 5.12 3.34 1.02
CA LEU A 136 4.24 2.26 1.43
C LEU A 136 4.60 0.95 0.72
N ASN A 137 4.56 -0.15 1.47
CA ASN A 137 4.48 -1.51 0.95
C ASN A 137 2.99 -1.91 1.00
N ILE A 138 2.33 -2.01 -0.15
CA ILE A 138 0.88 -2.30 -0.15
C ILE A 138 0.64 -3.79 -0.33
N GLU A 139 -0.19 -4.37 0.52
CA GLU A 139 -0.64 -5.75 0.40
C GLU A 139 -2.16 -5.78 0.10
N PRO A 140 -2.60 -6.30 -1.06
CA PRO A 140 -4.02 -6.31 -1.40
C PRO A 140 -4.92 -7.14 -0.48
N ASN A 141 -4.43 -8.20 0.18
CA ASN A 141 -5.23 -8.86 1.23
C ASN A 141 -5.47 -7.90 2.40
N HIS A 142 -4.49 -7.10 2.81
CA HIS A 142 -4.69 -6.08 3.86
C HIS A 142 -5.68 -4.99 3.41
N THR A 143 -5.58 -4.53 2.17
CA THR A 143 -6.50 -3.54 1.58
C THR A 143 -7.96 -4.02 1.61
N THR A 144 -8.21 -5.27 1.17
CA THR A 144 -9.56 -5.85 1.22
C THR A 144 -10.03 -6.10 2.65
N LEU A 145 -9.14 -6.49 3.57
CA LEU A 145 -9.46 -6.65 4.99
C LEU A 145 -9.85 -5.31 5.66
N ALA A 146 -9.38 -4.19 5.11
CA ALA A 146 -9.68 -2.84 5.57
C ALA A 146 -11.05 -2.33 5.10
N GLY A 147 -11.70 -3.06 4.18
CA GLY A 147 -12.99 -2.73 3.59
C GLY A 147 -12.89 -2.05 2.23
N HIS A 148 -11.71 -2.03 1.60
CA HIS A 148 -11.47 -1.38 0.32
C HIS A 148 -11.51 -2.38 -0.85
N CYS A 149 -11.69 -1.90 -2.09
CA CYS A 149 -11.47 -2.75 -3.26
C CYS A 149 -9.97 -3.08 -3.42
N TYR A 150 -9.68 -4.20 -4.09
CA TYR A 150 -8.34 -4.81 -4.14
C TYR A 150 -7.20 -3.86 -4.53
N GLU A 151 -7.45 -2.97 -5.49
CA GLU A 151 -6.48 -2.00 -6.01
C GLU A 151 -6.45 -0.65 -5.28
N HIS A 152 -7.37 -0.40 -4.34
CA HIS A 152 -7.61 0.92 -3.76
C HIS A 152 -6.35 1.55 -3.16
N ASP A 153 -5.69 0.86 -2.24
CA ASP A 153 -4.53 1.40 -1.55
C ASP A 153 -3.33 1.56 -2.49
N VAL A 154 -3.26 0.76 -3.56
CA VAL A 154 -2.24 0.91 -4.61
C VAL A 154 -2.49 2.20 -5.40
N VAL A 155 -3.75 2.51 -5.74
CA VAL A 155 -4.13 3.80 -6.35
C VAL A 155 -3.79 4.94 -5.41
N MET A 156 -4.24 4.88 -4.16
CA MET A 156 -4.03 5.96 -3.19
C MET A 156 -2.55 6.22 -2.95
N ALA A 157 -1.76 5.17 -2.70
CA ALA A 157 -0.32 5.32 -2.54
C ALA A 157 0.34 5.91 -3.81
N SER A 158 -0.09 5.49 -5.01
CA SER A 158 0.46 5.94 -6.28
C SER A 158 0.20 7.43 -6.54
N ILE A 159 -1.04 7.90 -6.41
CA ILE A 159 -1.40 9.29 -6.73
C ILE A 159 -0.73 10.32 -5.83
N PHE A 160 -0.35 9.92 -4.61
CA PHE A 160 0.41 10.76 -3.67
C PHE A 160 1.93 10.53 -3.72
N GLY A 161 2.43 9.75 -4.69
CA GLY A 161 3.86 9.45 -4.86
C GLY A 161 4.46 8.65 -3.69
N LYS A 162 3.63 7.89 -2.97
CA LYS A 162 3.99 7.10 -1.79
C LYS A 162 4.05 5.61 -2.04
N LEU A 163 3.61 5.11 -3.19
CA LEU A 163 3.77 3.69 -3.52
C LEU A 163 5.27 3.34 -3.67
N GLY A 164 5.71 2.37 -2.87
CA GLY A 164 7.11 1.94 -2.82
C GLY A 164 7.30 0.51 -3.28
N SER A 165 6.51 -0.42 -2.75
CA SER A 165 6.55 -1.86 -3.08
C SER A 165 5.17 -2.47 -2.90
N ILE A 166 4.98 -3.71 -3.35
CA ILE A 166 3.73 -4.46 -3.20
C ILE A 166 4.01 -5.89 -2.73
N ASP A 167 3.25 -6.35 -1.76
CA ASP A 167 3.12 -7.76 -1.43
C ASP A 167 1.95 -8.35 -2.22
N ALA A 168 2.28 -9.13 -3.24
CA ALA A 168 1.37 -9.71 -4.21
C ALA A 168 0.71 -10.98 -3.64
N ASN A 169 -0.43 -10.80 -3.00
CA ASN A 169 -1.29 -11.88 -2.53
C ASN A 169 -2.78 -11.53 -2.70
N THR A 170 -3.66 -12.40 -2.22
CA THR A 170 -5.10 -12.11 -2.19
C THR A 170 -5.78 -12.71 -0.96
N GLY A 171 -6.87 -12.06 -0.56
CA GLY A 171 -7.80 -12.51 0.46
C GLY A 171 -8.89 -13.44 -0.07
N SER A 172 -9.80 -13.79 0.83
CA SER A 172 -11.07 -14.39 0.47
C SER A 172 -12.18 -13.43 0.89
N PRO A 173 -13.05 -12.97 -0.02
CA PRO A 173 -14.10 -12.00 0.31
C PRO A 173 -15.07 -12.50 1.39
N ASP A 174 -15.20 -13.82 1.51
CA ASP A 174 -16.09 -14.49 2.45
C ASP A 174 -15.44 -14.69 3.84
N LEU A 175 -14.14 -14.42 3.99
CA LEU A 175 -13.37 -14.65 5.21
C LEU A 175 -12.83 -13.33 5.75
N GLY A 176 -13.18 -12.99 6.99
CA GLY A 176 -12.78 -11.74 7.64
C GLY A 176 -11.38 -11.74 8.26
N TRP A 177 -10.45 -12.52 7.72
CA TRP A 177 -9.07 -12.66 8.18
C TRP A 177 -8.11 -12.84 6.99
N ASP A 178 -6.83 -12.68 7.26
CA ASP A 178 -5.76 -12.73 6.29
C ASP A 178 -5.48 -14.17 5.82
N THR A 179 -5.68 -14.41 4.51
CA THR A 179 -5.57 -15.76 3.95
C THR A 179 -4.24 -15.99 3.24
N ASP A 180 -3.56 -14.92 2.86
CA ASP A 180 -2.26 -14.87 2.19
C ASP A 180 -2.24 -15.84 0.99
N GLN A 181 -3.31 -15.83 0.18
CA GLN A 181 -3.39 -16.70 -1.00
C GLN A 181 -2.50 -16.15 -2.10
N PHE A 182 -1.93 -17.07 -2.89
CA PHE A 182 -1.30 -16.66 -4.15
C PHE A 182 -2.34 -15.95 -5.04
N PRO A 183 -1.96 -14.84 -5.69
CA PRO A 183 -2.87 -14.07 -6.53
C PRO A 183 -3.07 -14.78 -7.87
N MET A 184 -4.28 -15.30 -8.10
CA MET A 184 -4.64 -16.05 -9.32
C MET A 184 -5.63 -15.30 -10.23
N ASP A 185 -6.15 -14.15 -9.80
CA ASP A 185 -7.11 -13.37 -10.59
C ASP A 185 -6.37 -12.41 -11.54
N ILE A 186 -6.56 -12.63 -12.85
CA ILE A 186 -5.89 -11.87 -13.90
C ILE A 186 -6.41 -10.43 -13.97
N LYS A 187 -7.69 -10.20 -13.67
CA LYS A 187 -8.29 -8.86 -13.76
C LYS A 187 -7.73 -7.97 -12.64
N SER A 188 -7.67 -8.47 -11.42
CA SER A 188 -6.99 -7.84 -10.28
C SER A 188 -5.52 -7.56 -10.58
N ALA A 189 -4.78 -8.54 -11.12
CA ALA A 189 -3.39 -8.32 -11.51
C ALA A 189 -3.24 -7.24 -12.60
N ALA A 190 -4.12 -7.22 -13.61
CA ALA A 190 -4.13 -6.18 -14.64
C ALA A 190 -4.41 -4.78 -14.07
N SER A 191 -5.35 -4.66 -13.12
CA SER A 191 -5.62 -3.39 -12.42
C SER A 191 -4.40 -2.88 -11.67
N ILE A 192 -3.71 -3.73 -10.90
CA ILE A 192 -2.48 -3.37 -10.20
C ILE A 192 -1.37 -2.98 -11.18
N MET A 193 -1.15 -3.79 -12.22
CA MET A 193 -0.09 -3.53 -13.19
C MET A 193 -0.33 -2.25 -13.99
N LYS A 194 -1.59 -1.88 -14.26
CA LYS A 194 -1.92 -0.59 -14.90
C LYS A 194 -1.42 0.58 -14.05
N ILE A 195 -1.70 0.56 -12.75
CA ILE A 195 -1.24 1.61 -11.81
C ILE A 195 0.28 1.66 -11.78
N ILE A 196 0.94 0.49 -11.77
CA ILE A 196 2.41 0.41 -11.81
C ILE A 196 2.98 1.02 -13.09
N ILE A 197 2.38 0.78 -14.25
CA ILE A 197 2.81 1.40 -15.51
C ILE A 197 2.62 2.92 -15.45
N GLU A 198 1.44 3.37 -15.01
CA GLU A 198 1.08 4.79 -15.00
C GLU A 198 1.95 5.63 -14.05
N GLN A 199 2.41 5.07 -12.92
CA GLN A 199 3.35 5.76 -12.03
C GLN A 199 4.82 5.73 -12.50
N GLY A 200 5.15 4.90 -13.50
CA GLY A 200 6.51 4.75 -14.02
C GLY A 200 7.32 3.59 -13.42
N GLY A 201 6.67 2.57 -12.85
CA GLY A 201 7.29 1.37 -12.30
C GLY A 201 7.34 1.33 -10.77
N LEU A 202 7.95 0.26 -10.21
CA LEU A 202 8.04 0.03 -8.76
C LEU A 202 9.45 0.17 -8.18
N ALA A 203 10.49 0.39 -8.98
CA ALA A 203 11.86 0.46 -8.46
C ALA A 203 12.02 1.57 -7.41
N PRO A 204 12.73 1.35 -6.29
CA PRO A 204 13.53 0.15 -5.96
C PRO A 204 12.76 -0.98 -5.25
N GLY A 205 11.43 -0.88 -5.12
CA GLY A 205 10.57 -1.97 -4.68
C GLY A 205 10.24 -2.97 -5.79
N GLY A 206 9.28 -3.85 -5.52
CA GLY A 206 8.90 -4.91 -6.44
C GLY A 206 7.60 -5.60 -6.05
N LEU A 207 7.32 -6.71 -6.72
CA LEU A 207 6.23 -7.63 -6.40
C LEU A 207 6.81 -8.76 -5.56
N ASN A 208 6.65 -8.69 -4.25
CA ASN A 208 7.02 -9.78 -3.35
C ASN A 208 5.82 -10.73 -3.18
N PHE A 209 6.03 -12.04 -3.22
CA PHE A 209 4.94 -12.99 -2.95
C PHE A 209 4.87 -13.28 -1.45
N ASP A 210 4.25 -12.36 -0.68
CA ASP A 210 3.86 -12.65 0.69
C ASP A 210 2.60 -13.52 0.71
N ALA A 211 2.78 -14.76 0.27
CA ALA A 211 1.72 -15.73 0.08
C ALA A 211 2.19 -17.10 0.56
N LYS A 212 1.23 -17.88 1.06
CA LYS A 212 1.47 -19.25 1.53
C LYS A 212 0.69 -20.26 0.69
N VAL A 213 1.28 -21.45 0.50
CA VAL A 213 0.49 -22.60 0.04
C VAL A 213 -0.59 -22.94 1.06
N ARG A 214 -1.67 -23.59 0.61
CA ARG A 214 -2.77 -23.92 1.52
C ARG A 214 -2.31 -24.98 2.53
N ARG A 215 -2.96 -25.02 3.69
CA ARG A 215 -2.61 -25.95 4.78
C ARG A 215 -2.61 -27.42 4.34
N ASP A 216 -3.48 -27.75 3.40
CA ASP A 216 -3.69 -29.07 2.79
C ASP A 216 -2.91 -29.27 1.48
N SER A 217 -2.23 -28.25 0.95
CA SER A 217 -1.22 -28.36 -0.11
C SER A 217 0.13 -28.74 0.50
N THR A 218 0.31 -30.05 0.69
CA THR A 218 1.41 -30.62 1.49
C THR A 218 2.58 -31.15 0.67
N ASP A 219 2.44 -31.22 -0.66
CA ASP A 219 3.54 -31.66 -1.52
C ASP A 219 4.52 -30.50 -1.72
N LEU A 220 5.83 -30.79 -1.73
CA LEU A 220 6.85 -29.76 -2.03
C LEU A 220 6.63 -29.06 -3.39
N ARG A 221 6.03 -29.77 -4.35
CA ARG A 221 5.71 -29.21 -5.68
C ARG A 221 4.66 -28.10 -5.61
N ASP A 222 3.81 -28.07 -4.58
CA ASP A 222 2.74 -27.09 -4.48
C ASP A 222 3.29 -25.68 -4.28
N LEU A 223 4.46 -25.57 -3.64
CA LEU A 223 5.20 -24.30 -3.53
C LEU A 223 5.56 -23.75 -4.92
N PHE A 224 6.02 -24.63 -5.82
CA PHE A 224 6.36 -24.24 -7.18
C PHE A 224 5.13 -23.91 -8.00
N ILE A 225 4.06 -24.70 -7.88
CA ILE A 225 2.78 -24.44 -8.56
C ILE A 225 2.25 -23.05 -8.17
N GLY A 226 2.22 -22.74 -6.87
CA GLY A 226 1.76 -21.44 -6.36
C GLY A 226 2.56 -20.27 -6.92
N HIS A 227 3.89 -20.32 -6.82
CA HIS A 227 4.74 -19.23 -7.30
C HIS A 227 4.70 -19.08 -8.83
N VAL A 228 4.81 -20.17 -9.59
CA VAL A 228 4.78 -20.10 -11.06
C VAL A 228 3.45 -19.54 -11.55
N ALA A 229 2.32 -20.01 -10.99
CA ALA A 229 1.01 -19.51 -11.38
C ALA A 229 0.79 -18.03 -11.02
N ALA A 230 1.27 -17.59 -9.86
CA ALA A 230 1.19 -16.17 -9.46
C ALA A 230 2.09 -15.27 -10.33
N MET A 231 3.32 -15.73 -10.65
CA MET A 231 4.22 -15.05 -11.57
C MET A 231 3.58 -14.90 -12.96
N ASP A 232 2.98 -15.96 -13.50
CA ASP A 232 2.29 -15.93 -14.80
C ASP A 232 1.03 -15.04 -14.75
N THR A 233 0.29 -15.04 -13.64
CA THR A 233 -0.87 -14.17 -13.44
C THR A 233 -0.46 -12.69 -13.53
N PHE A 234 0.58 -12.27 -12.81
CA PHE A 234 1.09 -10.90 -12.86
C PHE A 234 1.74 -10.57 -14.21
N ALA A 235 2.44 -11.51 -14.84
CA ALA A 235 3.02 -11.31 -16.18
C ALA A 235 1.93 -11.13 -17.25
N ARG A 236 0.83 -11.89 -17.16
CA ARG A 236 -0.34 -11.71 -18.03
C ARG A 236 -1.04 -10.39 -17.74
N GLY A 237 -1.26 -10.07 -16.46
CA GLY A 237 -1.81 -8.78 -16.02
C GLY A 237 -1.00 -7.60 -16.56
N LEU A 238 0.33 -7.69 -16.57
CA LEU A 238 1.22 -6.66 -17.14
C LEU A 238 0.99 -6.46 -18.64
N LYS A 239 0.89 -7.55 -19.42
CA LYS A 239 0.64 -7.46 -20.87
C LYS A 239 -0.69 -6.79 -21.17
N ILE A 240 -1.73 -7.17 -20.42
CA ILE A 240 -3.07 -6.61 -20.56
C ILE A 240 -3.06 -5.12 -20.17
N ALA A 241 -2.46 -4.78 -19.02
CA ALA A 241 -2.30 -3.41 -18.56
C ALA A 241 -1.55 -2.52 -19.55
N ALA A 242 -0.44 -3.02 -20.12
CA ALA A 242 0.31 -2.30 -21.13
C ALA A 242 -0.54 -1.99 -22.36
N LYS A 243 -1.32 -2.96 -22.84
CA LYS A 243 -2.25 -2.77 -23.97
C LYS A 243 -3.35 -1.74 -23.65
N MET A 244 -3.93 -1.80 -22.44
CA MET A 244 -4.94 -0.84 -21.99
C MET A 244 -4.39 0.60 -21.94
N VAL A 245 -3.16 0.77 -21.45
CA VAL A 245 -2.49 2.08 -21.38
C VAL A 245 -2.11 2.58 -22.77
N GLU A 246 -1.59 1.71 -23.64
CA GLU A 246 -1.23 2.03 -25.02
C GLU A 246 -2.44 2.48 -25.85
N ASP A 247 -3.55 1.75 -25.77
CA ASP A 247 -4.77 2.07 -26.52
C ASP A 247 -5.43 3.36 -26.00
N GLY A 248 -5.24 3.68 -24.71
CA GLY A 248 -5.74 4.91 -24.11
C GLY A 248 -7.26 5.05 -24.01
N LEU A 249 -8.03 4.03 -24.41
CA LEU A 249 -9.51 4.09 -24.46
C LEU A 249 -10.11 4.43 -23.10
N LEU A 250 -9.66 3.76 -22.04
CA LEU A 250 -10.15 4.00 -20.69
C LEU A 250 -9.78 5.41 -20.20
N LYS A 251 -8.55 5.85 -20.48
CA LYS A 251 -8.07 7.19 -20.12
C LYS A 251 -8.89 8.28 -20.82
N GLN A 252 -9.09 8.17 -22.13
CA GLN A 252 -9.87 9.13 -22.92
C GLN A 252 -11.33 9.20 -22.45
N ALA A 253 -11.94 8.05 -22.14
CA ALA A 253 -13.31 8.01 -21.63
C ALA A 253 -13.44 8.68 -20.24
N VAL A 254 -12.44 8.52 -19.37
CA VAL A 254 -12.39 9.23 -18.08
C VAL A 254 -12.14 10.72 -18.29
N GLU A 255 -11.20 11.12 -19.15
CA GLU A 255 -10.92 12.54 -19.45
C GLU A 255 -12.17 13.26 -20.01
N ALA A 256 -12.91 12.61 -20.92
CA ALA A 256 -14.16 13.13 -21.46
C ALA A 256 -15.21 13.37 -20.35
N ARG A 257 -15.32 12.46 -19.38
CA ARG A 257 -16.24 12.59 -18.24
C ARG A 257 -15.96 13.84 -17.40
N TYR A 258 -14.70 14.26 -17.29
CA TYR A 258 -14.27 15.41 -16.48
C TYR A 258 -13.98 16.68 -17.30
N SER A 259 -14.36 16.72 -18.59
CA SER A 259 -13.96 17.80 -19.50
C SER A 259 -14.46 19.19 -19.08
N SER A 260 -15.57 19.28 -18.33
CA SER A 260 -16.10 20.54 -17.82
C SER A 260 -15.15 21.24 -16.85
N TRP A 261 -14.28 20.51 -16.16
CA TRP A 261 -13.25 21.08 -15.27
C TRP A 261 -12.07 21.71 -16.02
N ALA A 262 -11.98 21.52 -17.34
CA ALA A 262 -10.90 22.07 -18.15
C ALA A 262 -11.26 23.40 -18.84
N VAL A 263 -12.50 23.88 -18.73
CA VAL A 263 -12.99 25.08 -19.43
C VAL A 263 -13.83 25.99 -18.52
N GLY A 264 -13.98 27.26 -18.92
CA GLY A 264 -14.91 28.20 -18.29
C GLY A 264 -14.75 28.32 -16.77
N LEU A 265 -15.87 28.32 -16.04
CA LEU A 265 -15.86 28.36 -14.59
C LEU A 265 -15.21 27.10 -13.97
N GLY A 266 -15.36 25.93 -14.59
CA GLY A 266 -14.75 24.69 -14.10
C GLY A 266 -13.22 24.77 -14.04
N ALA A 267 -12.58 25.36 -15.06
CA ALA A 267 -11.14 25.62 -15.05
C ALA A 267 -10.74 26.58 -13.92
N LYS A 268 -11.52 27.64 -13.70
CA LYS A 268 -11.29 28.62 -12.62
C LYS A 268 -11.43 27.97 -11.24
N MET A 269 -12.40 27.07 -11.07
CA MET A 269 -12.59 26.28 -9.85
C MET A 269 -11.42 25.31 -9.62
N ALA A 270 -10.98 24.60 -10.66
CA ALA A 270 -9.83 23.69 -10.58
C ALA A 270 -8.53 24.41 -10.17
N ALA A 271 -8.37 25.67 -10.61
CA ALA A 271 -7.23 26.51 -10.23
C ALA A 271 -7.34 27.12 -8.82
N GLY A 272 -8.49 27.00 -8.14
CA GLY A 272 -8.73 27.64 -6.85
C GLY A 272 -8.95 29.16 -6.94
N GLU A 273 -9.28 29.67 -8.12
CA GLU A 273 -9.46 31.10 -8.39
C GLU A 273 -10.94 31.53 -8.38
N ALA A 274 -11.86 30.56 -8.48
CA ALA A 274 -13.30 30.82 -8.45
C ALA A 274 -13.77 31.16 -7.03
N THR A 275 -14.75 32.05 -6.92
CA THR A 275 -15.42 32.34 -5.66
C THR A 275 -16.77 31.63 -5.57
N LEU A 276 -17.39 31.65 -4.39
CA LEU A 276 -18.75 31.13 -4.23
C LEU A 276 -19.76 31.98 -5.00
N GLU A 277 -19.54 33.29 -5.12
CA GLU A 277 -20.36 34.19 -5.94
C GLU A 277 -20.28 33.87 -7.43
N ASP A 278 -19.11 33.47 -7.96
CA ASP A 278 -19.00 33.00 -9.34
C ASP A 278 -19.88 31.75 -9.57
N CYS A 279 -19.91 30.84 -8.59
CA CYS A 279 -20.73 29.62 -8.65
C CYS A 279 -22.22 29.95 -8.59
N GLU A 280 -22.63 30.84 -7.66
CA GLU A 280 -24.01 31.31 -7.53
C GLU A 280 -24.49 31.99 -8.83
N LYS A 281 -23.66 32.85 -9.41
CA LYS A 281 -23.95 33.53 -10.67
C LYS A 281 -24.21 32.54 -11.81
N LEU A 282 -23.35 31.52 -11.97
CA LEU A 282 -23.54 30.50 -13.02
C LEU A 282 -24.90 29.81 -12.87
N ILE A 283 -25.27 29.40 -11.66
CA ILE A 283 -26.54 28.71 -11.42
C ILE A 283 -27.76 29.64 -11.63
N HIS A 284 -27.64 30.93 -11.33
CA HIS A 284 -28.68 31.91 -11.65
C HIS A 284 -28.85 32.14 -13.16
N GLU A 285 -27.75 32.11 -13.92
CA GLU A 285 -27.75 32.34 -15.37
C GLU A 285 -28.14 31.09 -16.17
N GLU A 286 -27.65 29.90 -15.79
CA GLU A 286 -27.81 28.65 -16.54
C GLU A 286 -28.86 27.69 -15.96
N GLY A 287 -29.28 27.90 -14.71
CA GLY A 287 -30.25 27.05 -14.02
C GLY A 287 -29.65 25.80 -13.38
N HIS A 288 -30.50 24.84 -13.03
CA HIS A 288 -30.08 23.61 -12.35
C HIS A 288 -29.34 22.65 -13.30
N PRO A 289 -28.20 22.06 -12.88
CA PRO A 289 -27.49 21.09 -13.71
C PRO A 289 -28.30 19.80 -13.86
N THR A 290 -28.23 19.19 -15.05
CA THR A 290 -28.78 17.85 -15.30
C THR A 290 -27.66 16.82 -15.19
N PRO A 291 -27.76 15.82 -14.30
CA PRO A 291 -26.73 14.78 -14.18
C PRO A 291 -26.62 13.92 -15.45
N GLU A 292 -25.39 13.60 -15.83
CA GLU A 292 -25.10 12.63 -16.89
C GLU A 292 -24.99 11.20 -16.34
N SER A 293 -25.34 10.20 -17.17
CA SER A 293 -25.19 8.79 -16.80
C SER A 293 -23.73 8.45 -16.53
N ALA A 294 -23.46 7.73 -15.44
CA ALA A 294 -22.12 7.30 -15.08
C ALA A 294 -21.55 6.21 -16.01
N ASN A 295 -22.40 5.49 -16.75
CA ASN A 295 -22.03 4.43 -17.69
C ASN A 295 -21.03 3.40 -17.12
N GLN A 296 -21.17 3.01 -15.85
CA GLN A 296 -20.20 2.15 -15.17
C GLN A 296 -19.98 0.83 -15.90
N GLU A 297 -21.06 0.20 -16.37
CA GLU A 297 -21.03 -1.06 -17.10
C GLU A 297 -20.28 -0.93 -18.43
N HIS A 298 -20.26 0.25 -19.04
CA HIS A 298 -19.47 0.52 -20.23
C HIS A 298 -17.97 0.54 -19.91
N PHE A 299 -17.56 1.19 -18.82
CA PHE A 299 -16.17 1.18 -18.36
C PHE A 299 -15.70 -0.22 -17.99
N GLU A 300 -16.53 -0.98 -17.28
CA GLU A 300 -16.24 -2.38 -16.94
C GLU A 300 -16.17 -3.27 -18.19
N ALA A 301 -17.04 -3.04 -19.18
CA ALA A 301 -17.00 -3.75 -20.45
C ALA A 301 -15.74 -3.45 -21.26
N ILE A 302 -15.26 -2.19 -21.27
CA ILE A 302 -13.96 -1.83 -21.86
C ILE A 302 -12.87 -2.69 -21.25
N VAL A 303 -12.76 -2.75 -19.91
CA VAL A 303 -11.74 -3.55 -19.22
C VAL A 303 -11.88 -5.05 -19.55
N ASN A 304 -13.10 -5.58 -19.52
CA ASN A 304 -13.36 -7.00 -19.81
C ASN A 304 -12.95 -7.39 -21.24
N ASN A 305 -13.02 -6.49 -22.21
CA ASN A 305 -12.61 -6.77 -23.60
C ASN A 305 -11.10 -6.98 -23.77
N TYR A 306 -10.27 -6.63 -22.78
CA TYR A 306 -8.82 -6.90 -22.80
C TYR A 306 -8.41 -8.22 -22.14
N MET A 307 -9.32 -8.89 -21.41
CA MET A 307 -9.01 -10.08 -20.61
C MET A 307 -8.83 -11.34 -21.47
#